data_AF-A0A2M7SR73-F1
#
_entry.id   AF-A0A2M7SR73-F1
#
_cell.length_a   1.000
_cell.length_b   1.000
_cell.length_c   1.000
_cell.angle_alpha   90.00
_cell.angle_beta   90.00
_cell.angle_gamma   90.00
#
_symmetry.space_group_name_H-M   'P 1'
#
loop_
_entity.id
_entity.type
_entity.pdbx_description
1 polymer ?
#
loop_
_entity_poly.entity_id
_entity_poly.type
_entity_poly.pdbx_seq_one_letter_code
_entity_poly.pdbx_strand_id
1 'polypeptide(L)' 'IRAGKFEALLGWLREKVHRHGRKFEPQELVQKVTGSKIDPAPYLRYLKEKFGQIYGL' A
#
# COMPACT_ATOMS: atom_id res chain seq x y z
N ILE A 1 -15.23 3.60 -8.00
CA ILE A 1 -15.40 2.21 -7.52
C ILE A 1 -16.91 1.90 -7.47
N ARG A 2 -17.56 1.63 -8.61
CA ARG A 2 -19.02 1.37 -8.65
C ARG A 2 -19.40 -0.11 -8.78
N ALA A 3 -18.47 -0.94 -9.24
CA ALA A 3 -18.70 -2.37 -9.47
C ALA A 3 -18.05 -3.29 -8.40
N GLY A 4 -17.41 -2.74 -7.36
CA GLY A 4 -16.87 -3.53 -6.24
C GLY A 4 -15.77 -4.54 -6.58
N LYS A 5 -15.06 -4.37 -7.71
CA LYS A 5 -14.01 -5.31 -8.14
C LYS A 5 -12.71 -5.12 -7.35
N PHE A 6 -12.47 -5.97 -6.36
CA PHE A 6 -11.29 -5.95 -5.49
C PHE A 6 -10.38 -7.17 -5.66
N GLU A 7 -10.72 -8.09 -6.55
CA GLU A 7 -10.06 -9.38 -6.72
C GLU A 7 -8.58 -9.23 -7.07
N ALA A 8 -8.25 -8.26 -7.95
CA ALA A 8 -6.86 -7.98 -8.32
C ALA A 8 -6.05 -7.45 -7.13
N LEU A 9 -6.60 -6.50 -6.37
CA LEU A 9 -5.95 -5.94 -5.18
C LEU A 9 -5.78 -7.02 -4.09
N LEU A 10 -6.83 -7.80 -3.84
CA LEU A 10 -6.79 -8.88 -2.86
C LEU A 10 -5.81 -9.98 -3.27
N GLY A 11 -5.77 -10.35 -4.56
CA GLY A 11 -4.81 -11.30 -5.11
C GLY A 11 -3.39 -10.83 -4.90
N TRP A 12 -3.10 -9.56 -5.21
CA TRP A 12 -1.80 -8.96 -4.98
C TRP A 12 -1.40 -8.97 -3.49
N LEU A 13 -2.31 -8.58 -2.59
CA LEU A 13 -2.06 -8.60 -1.14
C LEU A 13 -1.80 -10.01 -0.62
N ARG A 14 -2.53 -11.01 -1.11
CA ARG A 14 -2.33 -12.42 -0.74
C ARG A 14 -0.96 -12.93 -1.19
N GLU A 15 -0.57 -12.61 -2.42
CA GLU A 15 0.70 -13.07 -3.00
C GLU A 15 1.91 -12.34 -2.41
N LYS A 16 1.83 -11.02 -2.23
CA LYS A 16 2.99 -10.21 -1.82
C LYS A 16 3.10 -10.03 -0.32
N VAL A 17 2.01 -10.13 0.44
CA VAL A 17 1.98 -9.82 1.87
C VAL A 17 1.48 -10.99 2.71
N HIS A 18 0.19 -11.36 2.58
CA HIS A 18 -0.45 -12.26 3.54
C HIS A 18 0.17 -13.66 3.59
N ARG A 19 0.58 -14.22 2.43
CA ARG A 19 1.17 -15.57 2.38
C ARG A 19 2.46 -15.72 3.17
N HIS A 20 3.12 -14.61 3.51
CA HIS A 20 4.39 -14.66 4.24
C HIS A 20 4.19 -14.80 5.76
N GLY A 21 3.00 -14.50 6.31
CA GLY A 21 2.76 -14.55 7.75
C GLY A 21 3.84 -13.81 8.53
N ARG A 22 4.48 -14.49 9.48
CA ARG A 22 5.61 -13.97 10.28
C ARG A 22 6.99 -14.43 9.77
N LYS A 23 7.11 -14.81 8.49
CA LYS A 23 8.36 -15.33 7.90
C LYS A 23 9.47 -14.28 7.83
N PHE A 24 9.12 -13.00 7.69
CA PHE A 24 10.05 -11.90 7.55
C PHE A 24 9.78 -10.86 8.62
N GLU A 25 10.85 -10.18 9.05
CA GLU A 25 10.69 -8.98 9.87
C GLU A 25 9.94 -7.89 9.09
N PRO A 26 9.15 -7.02 9.75
CA PRO A 26 8.29 -6.07 9.05
C PRO A 26 9.01 -5.20 8.02
N GLN A 27 10.18 -4.65 8.38
CA GLN A 27 10.97 -3.82 7.47
C GLN A 27 11.54 -4.60 6.28
N GLU A 28 11.85 -5.88 6.46
CA GLU A 28 12.32 -6.75 5.38
C GLU A 28 11.19 -7.05 4.39
N LEU A 29 9.99 -7.35 4.88
CA LEU A 29 8.83 -7.59 4.02
C LEU A 29 8.47 -6.35 3.20
N VAL A 30 8.45 -5.16 3.83
CA VAL A 30 8.18 -3.90 3.13
C VAL A 30 9.22 -3.68 2.02
N GLN A 31 10.52 -3.78 2.33
CA GLN A 31 11.60 -3.65 1.33
C GLN A 31 11.46 -4.62 0.15
N LYS A 32 11.11 -5.89 0.41
CA LYS A 32 10.91 -6.90 -0.66
C LYS A 32 9.73 -6.58 -1.57
N VAL A 33 8.65 -6.02 -1.03
CA VAL A 33 7.39 -5.83 -1.76
C VAL A 33 7.31 -4.47 -2.43
N THR A 34 7.82 -3.42 -1.79
CA THR A 34 7.71 -2.03 -2.24
C THR A 34 9.02 -1.47 -2.80
N GLY A 35 10.14 -2.16 -2.60
CA GLY A 35 11.46 -1.70 -3.04
C GLY A 35 12.13 -0.67 -2.10
N SER A 36 11.49 -0.34 -0.99
CA SER A 36 12.02 0.60 0.02
C SER A 36 11.69 0.11 1.43
N LYS A 37 12.42 0.58 2.45
CA LYS A 37 11.95 0.47 3.84
C LYS A 37 10.71 1.34 4.05
N ILE A 38 10.15 1.30 5.25
CA ILE A 38 9.07 2.21 5.64
C ILE A 38 9.54 3.67 5.43
N ASP A 39 8.85 4.37 4.54
CA ASP A 39 9.07 5.76 4.16
C ASP A 39 7.72 6.51 4.27
N PRO A 40 7.62 7.65 4.96
CA PRO A 40 6.40 8.43 5.02
C PRO A 40 6.01 9.11 3.70
N ALA A 41 6.92 9.27 2.74
CA ALA A 41 6.69 10.06 1.53
C ALA A 41 5.49 9.61 0.67
N PRO A 42 5.25 8.30 0.41
CA PRO A 42 4.07 7.84 -0.32
C PRO A 42 2.76 8.23 0.38
N TYR A 43 2.73 8.15 1.72
CA TYR A 43 1.56 8.51 2.50
C TYR A 43 1.31 10.02 2.50
N LEU A 44 2.36 10.83 2.67
CA LEU A 44 2.25 12.28 2.60
C LEU A 44 1.81 12.77 1.22
N ARG A 45 2.27 12.15 0.13
CA ARG A 45 1.76 12.43 -1.22
C ARG A 45 0.28 12.13 -1.34
N TYR A 46 -0.16 10.94 -0.91
CA TYR A 46 -1.57 10.58 -0.89
C TYR A 46 -2.43 11.59 -0.12
N LEU A 47 -1.99 12.04 1.06
CA LEU A 47 -2.71 13.02 1.85
C LEU A 47 -2.81 14.36 1.11
N LYS A 48 -1.70 14.87 0.59
CA LYS A 48 -1.67 16.14 -0.16
C LYS A 48 -2.60 16.09 -1.37
N GLU A 49 -2.53 15.03 -2.17
CA GLU A 49 -3.35 14.86 -3.37
C GLU A 49 -4.83 14.74 -3.02
N LYS A 50 -5.18 13.84 -2.08
CA LYS A 50 -6.57 13.59 -1.70
C LYS A 50 -7.22 14.83 -1.07
N PHE A 51 -6.55 15.44 -0.10
CA PHE A 51 -7.13 16.56 0.63
C PHE A 51 -7.02 17.88 -0.14
N GLY A 52 -6.00 18.04 -1.00
CA GLY A 52 -5.97 19.13 -1.98
C GLY A 52 -7.16 19.08 -2.93
N GLN A 53 -7.50 17.90 -3.46
CA GLN A 53 -8.68 17.73 -4.31
C GLN A 53 -10.02 17.96 -3.58
N ILE A 54 -10.13 17.51 -2.32
CA ILE A 54 -11.38 17.65 -1.54
C ILE A 54 -11.60 19.10 -1.11
N TYR A 55 -10.55 19.80 -0.70
CA TYR A 55 -10.65 21.14 -0.10
C TYR A 55 -10.21 22.28 -1.02
N GLY A 56 -9.74 22.00 -2.24
CA GLY A 56 -9.31 23.01 -3.20
C GLY A 56 -8.04 23.75 -2.78
N LEU A 57 -7.09 23.05 -2.15
CA LEU A 57 -5.79 23.59 -1.71
C LEU A 57 -4.70 23.46 -2.78
#